data_AF-A0A6N6S2L1-F1
#
_entry.id   AF-A0A6N6S2L1-F1
#
_cell.length_a   1.000
_cell.length_b   1.000
_cell.length_c   1.000
_cell.angle_alpha   90.00
_cell.angle_beta   90.00
_cell.angle_gamma   90.00
#
_symmetry.space_group_name_H-M   'P 1'
#
loop_
_entity.id
_entity.type
_entity.pdbx_description
1 polymer ?
#
loop_
_entity_poly.entity_id
_entity_poly.type
_entity_poly.pdbx_seq_one_letter_code
_entity_poly.pdbx_strand_id
1 'polypeptide(L)'
;KNTVAVSKKLNLKSDGTYYLPGIPVKDRTIYYIPSASLSPSVLDKLMTGDFVGIYTDKDGLDASHTGLIIKKGGKVFLRDASSREKNKKVVDEDLSEYMKNRPGLIVYRPVK
;
A
#
# COMPACT_ATOMS: atom_id res chain seq x y z
N LYS A 1 -16.08 -9.14 -5.35
CA LYS A 1 -15.29 -7.88 -5.41
C LYS A 1 -14.52 -7.79 -4.10
N ASN A 2 -13.18 -7.83 -4.12
CA ASN A 2 -12.34 -7.89 -2.91
C ASN A 2 -11.67 -6.53 -2.61
N THR A 3 -12.30 -5.44 -3.05
CA THR A 3 -11.75 -4.08 -2.98
C THR A 3 -12.75 -3.15 -2.32
N VAL A 4 -12.24 -2.27 -1.47
CA VAL A 4 -12.98 -1.16 -0.85
C VAL A 4 -12.59 0.14 -1.53
N ALA A 5 -13.52 1.08 -1.62
CA ALA A 5 -13.30 2.42 -2.14
C ALA A 5 -13.60 3.45 -1.04
N VAL A 6 -12.68 4.38 -0.81
CA VAL A 6 -12.82 5.44 0.20
C VAL A 6 -12.46 6.78 -0.44
N SER A 7 -13.32 7.78 -0.30
CA SER A 7 -13.02 9.14 -0.72
C SER A 7 -12.20 9.85 0.36
N LYS A 8 -11.08 10.46 -0.04
CA LYS A 8 -10.16 11.18 0.84
C LYS A 8 -9.88 12.59 0.31
N LYS A 9 -9.71 13.52 1.24
CA LYS A 9 -9.18 14.87 1.00
C LYS A 9 -7.67 14.86 1.26
N LEU A 10 -6.88 14.54 0.24
CA LEU A 10 -5.43 14.47 0.39
C LEU A 10 -4.85 15.84 0.78
N ASN A 11 -3.75 15.81 1.53
CA ASN A 11 -3.07 16.95 2.15
C ASN A 11 -3.78 17.59 3.37
N LEU A 12 -5.08 17.31 3.62
CA LEU A 12 -5.81 17.84 4.78
C LEU A 12 -5.78 16.87 5.97
N LYS A 13 -5.20 17.30 7.10
CA LYS A 13 -5.19 16.53 8.35
C LYS A 13 -6.53 16.67 9.09
N SER A 14 -6.73 15.79 10.08
CA SER A 14 -7.91 15.82 10.96
C SER A 14 -8.04 17.09 11.81
N ASP A 15 -6.93 17.76 12.12
CA ASP A 15 -6.89 19.03 12.87
C ASP A 15 -7.15 20.27 11.97
N GLY A 16 -7.45 20.07 10.69
CA GLY A 16 -7.66 21.14 9.71
C GLY A 16 -6.38 21.75 9.15
N THR A 17 -5.19 21.34 9.62
CA THR A 17 -3.90 21.76 9.07
C THR A 17 -3.49 20.92 7.86
N TYR A 18 -2.41 21.31 7.20
CA TYR A 18 -1.91 20.64 5.99
C TYR A 18 -0.64 19.83 6.25
N TYR A 19 -0.42 18.75 5.49
CA TYR A 19 0.88 18.05 5.49
C TYR A 19 1.96 18.86 4.80
N LEU A 20 1.65 19.42 3.63
CA LEU A 20 2.54 20.21 2.80
C LEU A 20 1.95 21.61 2.60
N PRO A 21 2.56 22.66 3.19
CA PRO A 21 2.19 24.04 2.93
C PRO A 21 2.31 24.38 1.45
N GLY A 22 1.36 25.16 0.92
CA GLY A 22 1.36 25.58 -0.49
C GLY A 22 0.87 24.54 -1.51
N ILE A 23 0.55 23.32 -1.08
CA ILE A 23 -0.06 22.28 -1.91
C ILE A 23 -1.58 22.27 -1.69
N PRO A 24 -2.43 22.32 -2.73
CA PRO A 24 -3.88 22.31 -2.55
C PRO A 24 -4.38 20.97 -2.04
N VAL A 25 -5.50 21.00 -1.31
CA VAL A 25 -6.26 19.80 -0.96
C VAL A 25 -6.82 19.17 -2.21
N LYS A 26 -6.72 17.84 -2.32
CA LYS A 26 -7.22 17.10 -3.48
C LYS A 26 -8.17 15.98 -3.07
N ASP A 27 -9.41 16.05 -3.52
CA ASP A 27 -10.34 14.94 -3.40
C ASP A 27 -9.91 13.79 -4.30
N ARG A 28 -9.73 12.60 -3.72
CA ARG A 28 -9.35 11.36 -4.41
C ARG A 28 -10.11 10.18 -3.83
N THR A 29 -10.66 9.34 -4.71
CA THR A 29 -11.15 8.01 -4.33
C THR A 29 -9.98 7.03 -4.37
N ILE A 30 -9.70 6.41 -3.22
CA ILE A 30 -8.65 5.41 -3.05
C ILE A 30 -9.31 4.03 -3.07
N TYR A 31 -8.84 3.17 -3.97
CA TYR A 31 -9.23 1.76 -4.02
C TYR A 31 -8.12 0.92 -3.39
N TYR A 32 -8.49 0.06 -2.46
CA TYR A 32 -7.53 -0.85 -1.83
C TYR A 32 -8.17 -2.21 -1.57
N ILE A 33 -7.32 -3.22 -1.45
CA ILE A 33 -7.69 -4.58 -1.02
C ILE A 33 -7.51 -4.63 0.50
N PRO A 34 -8.57 -4.83 1.30
CA PRO A 34 -8.41 -5.01 2.74
C PRO A 34 -7.48 -6.18 3.04
N SER A 35 -6.64 -6.09 4.07
CA SER A 35 -5.69 -7.17 4.38
C SER A 35 -6.38 -8.50 4.67
N ALA A 36 -7.54 -8.47 5.32
CA ALA A 36 -8.38 -9.65 5.56
C ALA A 36 -8.90 -10.30 4.25
N SER A 37 -8.88 -9.58 3.14
CA SER A 37 -9.30 -10.05 1.81
C SER A 37 -8.13 -10.52 0.93
N LEU A 38 -6.88 -10.51 1.42
CA LEU A 38 -5.70 -11.04 0.72
C LEU A 38 -5.67 -12.59 0.76
N SER A 39 -6.67 -13.20 0.14
CA SER A 39 -6.75 -14.66 -0.02
C SER A 39 -5.75 -15.18 -1.07
N PRO A 40 -5.47 -16.50 -1.12
CA PRO A 40 -4.60 -17.08 -2.14
C PRO A 40 -4.99 -16.69 -3.57
N SER A 41 -6.29 -16.66 -3.89
CA SER A 41 -6.78 -16.26 -5.22
C SER A 41 -6.56 -14.77 -5.56
N VAL A 42 -6.38 -13.91 -4.55
CA VAL A 42 -5.97 -12.52 -4.74
C VAL A 42 -4.46 -12.43 -4.95
N LEU A 43 -3.68 -13.16 -4.15
CA LEU A 43 -2.22 -13.23 -4.27
C LEU A 43 -1.80 -13.76 -5.66
N ASP A 44 -2.56 -14.71 -6.22
CA ASP A 44 -2.33 -15.24 -7.55
C ASP A 44 -2.48 -14.20 -8.66
N LYS A 45 -3.32 -13.17 -8.47
CA LYS A 45 -3.54 -12.09 -9.44
C LYS A 45 -2.49 -10.99 -9.40
N LEU A 46 -1.70 -10.91 -8.33
CA LEU A 46 -0.55 -10.01 -8.26
C LEU A 46 0.53 -10.47 -9.24
N MET A 47 1.37 -9.55 -9.70
CA MET A 47 2.45 -9.84 -10.64
C MET A 47 3.76 -9.26 -10.13
N THR A 48 4.88 -9.94 -10.41
CA THR A 48 6.20 -9.35 -10.18
C THR A 48 6.30 -8.03 -10.93
N GLY A 49 6.69 -6.97 -10.22
CA GLY A 49 6.77 -5.61 -10.77
C GLY A 49 5.53 -4.75 -10.51
N ASP A 50 4.45 -5.29 -9.92
CA ASP A 50 3.37 -4.44 -9.42
C ASP A 50 3.92 -3.48 -8.35
N PHE A 51 3.65 -2.19 -8.52
CA PHE A 51 3.93 -1.18 -7.50
C PHE A 51 2.79 -1.14 -6.51
N VAL A 52 3.11 -1.20 -5.22
CA VAL A 52 2.11 -1.28 -4.18
C VAL A 52 2.29 -0.22 -3.11
N GLY A 53 1.17 0.27 -2.61
CA GLY A 53 1.08 1.13 -1.44
C GLY A 53 0.41 0.41 -0.28
N ILE A 54 0.91 0.61 0.93
CA ILE A 54 0.25 0.16 2.16
C ILE A 54 -0.77 1.23 2.55
N TYR A 55 -2.04 0.92 2.36
CA TYR A 55 -3.15 1.82 2.67
C TYR A 55 -3.07 2.31 4.13
N THR A 56 -3.35 3.59 4.35
CA THR A 56 -3.49 4.17 5.69
C THR A 56 -4.86 4.78 5.87
N ASP A 57 -5.41 4.65 7.07
CA ASP A 57 -6.63 5.29 7.54
C ASP A 57 -6.43 6.78 7.89
N LYS A 58 -5.19 7.24 8.08
CA LYS A 58 -4.88 8.65 8.40
C LYS A 58 -5.51 9.62 7.40
N ASP A 59 -6.19 10.64 7.92
CA ASP A 59 -6.74 11.73 7.12
C ASP A 59 -5.62 12.44 6.37
N GLY A 60 -5.90 12.85 5.14
CA GLY A 60 -4.92 13.56 4.30
C GLY A 60 -3.89 12.67 3.60
N LEU A 61 -3.81 11.37 3.92
CA LEU A 61 -2.87 10.42 3.32
C LEU A 61 -3.59 9.22 2.69
N ASP A 62 -3.01 8.69 1.62
CA ASP A 62 -3.48 7.49 0.91
C ASP A 62 -2.67 6.24 1.27
N ALA A 63 -1.35 6.37 1.38
CA ALA A 63 -0.44 5.29 1.76
C ALA A 63 0.53 5.69 2.88
N SER A 64 0.97 4.71 3.66
CA SER A 64 1.99 4.86 4.72
C SER A 64 3.37 4.34 4.34
N HIS A 65 3.43 3.42 3.38
CA HIS A 65 4.67 2.82 2.88
C HIS A 65 4.44 2.28 1.47
N THR A 66 5.51 2.00 0.73
CA THR A 66 5.44 1.50 -0.65
C THR A 66 6.47 0.43 -0.94
N GLY A 67 6.25 -0.37 -1.97
CA GLY A 67 7.23 -1.33 -2.46
C GLY A 67 6.81 -1.96 -3.78
N LEU A 68 7.51 -3.03 -4.15
CA LEU A 68 7.23 -3.81 -5.36
C LEU A 68 6.83 -5.24 -4.99
N ILE A 69 5.89 -5.81 -5.72
CA ILE A 69 5.61 -7.24 -5.62
C ILE A 69 6.72 -8.03 -6.31
N ILE A 70 7.20 -9.07 -5.63
CA ILE A 70 8.12 -10.07 -6.17
C ILE A 70 7.51 -11.45 -5.96
N LYS A 71 7.23 -12.18 -7.05
CA LYS A 71 6.90 -13.61 -7.01
C LYS A 71 8.16 -14.44 -7.22
N LYS A 72 8.47 -15.32 -6.27
CA LYS A 72 9.59 -16.29 -6.38
C LYS A 72 9.28 -17.53 -5.54
N GLY A 73 9.61 -18.72 -6.07
CA GLY A 73 9.44 -19.99 -5.34
C GLY A 73 8.00 -20.26 -4.86
N GLY A 74 6.99 -19.89 -5.67
CA GLY A 74 5.58 -20.08 -5.33
C GLY A 74 5.03 -19.16 -4.24
N LYS A 75 5.82 -18.19 -3.75
CA LYS A 75 5.42 -17.21 -2.73
C LYS A 75 5.42 -15.79 -3.28
N VAL A 76 4.67 -14.91 -2.61
CA VAL A 76 4.57 -13.49 -2.93
C VAL A 76 5.26 -12.68 -1.84
N PHE A 77 6.20 -11.83 -2.25
CA PHE A 77 6.97 -10.98 -1.37
C PHE A 77 6.71 -9.50 -1.68
N LEU A 78 6.82 -8.67 -0.65
CA LEU A 78 7.01 -7.24 -0.77
C LEU A 78 8.52 -6.96 -0.77
N ARG A 79 9.03 -6.34 -1.84
CA ARG A 79 10.35 -5.73 -1.86
C ARG A 79 10.26 -4.26 -1.54
N ASP A 80 10.88 -3.83 -0.45
CA ASP A 80 10.86 -2.44 -0.02
C ASP A 80 12.19 -1.99 0.61
N ALA A 81 12.39 -0.66 0.66
CA ALA A 81 13.49 -0.04 1.38
C ALA A 81 13.13 0.09 2.87
N SER A 82 13.39 -0.97 3.62
CA SER A 82 12.97 -1.04 5.02
C SER A 82 13.83 -0.15 5.92
N SER A 83 13.18 0.82 6.58
CA SER A 83 13.79 1.68 7.62
C SER A 83 13.97 0.99 8.99
N ARG A 84 13.38 -0.20 9.19
CA ARG A 84 13.54 -0.98 10.44
C ARG A 84 15.02 -1.20 10.74
N GLU A 85 15.42 -1.02 12.00
CA GLU A 85 16.83 -1.04 12.38
C GLU A 85 17.58 -2.31 11.99
N LYS A 86 16.92 -3.47 12.12
CA LYS A 86 17.46 -4.79 11.74
C LYS A 86 17.70 -4.96 10.23
N ASN A 87 17.08 -4.12 9.41
CA ASN A 87 17.14 -4.21 7.95
C ASN A 87 18.04 -3.10 7.39
N LYS A 88 17.63 -1.83 7.53
CA LYS A 88 18.28 -0.63 6.94
C LYS A 88 18.78 -0.83 5.50
N LYS A 89 18.04 -1.61 4.71
CA LYS A 89 18.38 -2.01 3.34
C LYS A 89 17.14 -2.49 2.60
N VAL A 90 17.30 -2.75 1.31
CA VAL A 90 16.26 -3.42 0.51
C VAL A 90 16.14 -4.87 0.97
N VAL A 91 14.91 -5.28 1.29
CA VAL A 91 14.60 -6.64 1.74
C VAL A 91 13.39 -7.18 0.99
N ASP A 92 13.25 -8.50 0.97
CA ASP A 92 12.03 -9.19 0.56
C ASP A 92 11.34 -9.75 1.80
N GLU A 93 10.20 -9.18 2.19
CA GLU A 93 9.36 -9.68 3.28
C GLU A 93 8.17 -10.46 2.70
N ASP A 94 7.75 -11.56 3.35
CA ASP A 94 6.55 -12.30 2.93
C ASP A 94 5.33 -11.36 2.97
N LEU A 95 4.61 -11.23 1.86
CA LEU A 95 3.54 -10.24 1.74
C LEU A 95 2.40 -10.52 2.72
N SER A 96 2.00 -11.78 2.87
CA SER A 96 0.89 -12.16 3.75
C SER A 96 1.23 -11.87 5.21
N GLU A 97 2.46 -12.21 5.62
CA GLU A 97 2.93 -11.92 6.97
C GLU A 97 3.04 -10.42 7.22
N TYR A 98 3.56 -9.69 6.24
CA TYR A 98 3.67 -8.23 6.29
C TYR A 98 2.27 -7.61 6.45
N MET A 99 1.26 -8.06 5.73
CA MET A 99 -0.05 -7.40 5.73
C MET A 99 -0.92 -7.65 6.97
N LYS A 100 -0.57 -8.60 7.85
CA LYS A 100 -1.40 -8.97 9.04
C LYS A 100 -1.85 -7.80 9.91
N ASN A 101 -0.98 -6.81 10.13
CA ASN A 101 -1.26 -5.66 11.01
C ASN A 101 -1.43 -4.34 10.23
N ARG A 102 -1.80 -4.43 8.95
CA ARG A 102 -1.93 -3.27 8.07
C ARG A 102 -3.36 -3.17 7.55
N PRO A 103 -3.89 -1.96 7.28
CA PRO A 103 -5.28 -1.82 6.85
C PRO A 103 -5.59 -2.43 5.48
N GLY A 104 -4.67 -2.32 4.53
CA GLY A 104 -4.85 -2.91 3.20
C GLY A 104 -3.77 -2.54 2.18
N LEU A 105 -3.94 -3.05 0.97
CA LEU A 105 -2.98 -2.97 -0.13
C LEU A 105 -3.57 -2.22 -1.31
N ILE A 106 -2.92 -1.16 -1.75
CA ILE A 106 -3.17 -0.47 -3.02
C ILE A 106 -2.24 -1.08 -4.07
N VAL A 107 -2.75 -1.37 -5.26
CA VAL A 107 -1.98 -2.02 -6.33
C VAL A 107 -2.03 -1.19 -7.60
N TYR A 108 -0.86 -0.87 -8.13
CA TYR A 108 -0.65 -0.21 -9.41
C TYR A 108 0.19 -1.12 -10.31
N ARG A 109 -0.27 -1.32 -11.54
CA ARG A 109 0.45 -2.10 -12.54
C ARG A 109 0.95 -1.18 -13.64
N PRO A 110 2.27 -1.09 -13.87
CA PRO A 110 2.80 -0.34 -14.99
C PRO A 110 2.22 -0.83 -16.31
N VAL A 111 1.76 0.10 -17.14
CA VAL A 111 1.40 -0.16 -18.54
C VAL A 111 2.60 0.21 -19.41
N LYS A 112 2.83 -0.56 -20.48
CA LYS A 112 3.84 -0.22 -21.49
C LYS A 112 3.35 0.93 -22.36
#